data_AF-A0A9D6ZNP6-F1
#
_entry.id   AF-A0A9D6ZNP6-F1
#
_cell.length_a   1.000
_cell.length_b   1.000
_cell.length_c   1.000
_cell.angle_alpha   90.00
_cell.angle_beta   90.00
_cell.angle_gamma   90.00
#
_symmetry.space_group_name_H-M   'P 1'
#
loop_
_entity.id
_entity.type
_entity.pdbx_description
1 polymer ?
#
loop_
_entity_poly.entity_id
_entity_poly.type
_entity_poly.pdbx_seq_one_letter_code
_entity_poly.pdbx_strand_id
1 'polypeptide(L)'
;MKYAIPTAVVFAGFLIFGRGAAVAESPLFLPKAEKAPSLMTAAEAGSLRKEAEGLKRKGELLKEAANKKYAAAGELRKKAGGFRSESSKKGEALRSKAEETAAISSMLGDMFSIMSSVGGMGGGGFSSNAALASSLTGKMIQGQQASDAKGIMSAQARSGQIAMEAEKKAGPLELRADELENEGNRLMEAHNRLMGIANAKFLLVAADELSRKVDADTRHLERLKESNRGLLMSMSAR
;
A
#
# COMPACT_ATOMS: atom_id res chain seq x y z
N MET A 1 1.96 -13.30 -22.06
CA MET A 1 0.65 -12.72 -21.70
C MET A 1 -0.38 -13.33 -22.64
N LYS A 2 -1.26 -14.20 -22.14
CA LYS A 2 -2.27 -14.91 -22.93
C LYS A 2 -3.66 -14.39 -22.56
N TYR A 3 -4.47 -14.23 -23.60
CA TYR A 3 -5.63 -13.37 -23.73
C TYR A 3 -6.79 -13.65 -22.74
N ALA A 4 -7.28 -12.59 -22.10
CA ALA A 4 -8.61 -12.53 -21.53
C ALA A 4 -9.56 -11.95 -22.60
N ILE A 5 -10.43 -12.79 -23.16
CA ILE A 5 -11.53 -12.36 -24.03
C ILE A 5 -12.82 -12.51 -23.20
N PRO A 6 -13.64 -11.44 -23.08
CA PRO A 6 -14.70 -11.38 -22.11
C PRO A 6 -15.91 -12.24 -22.52
N THR A 7 -16.36 -13.05 -21.56
CA THR A 7 -17.57 -13.90 -21.54
C THR A 7 -18.90 -13.15 -21.76
N ALA A 8 -18.86 -11.84 -21.99
CA ALA A 8 -20.04 -11.00 -22.22
C ALA A 8 -20.58 -11.06 -23.66
N VAL A 9 -19.78 -11.47 -24.64
CA VAL A 9 -20.20 -11.50 -26.05
C VAL A 9 -21.10 -12.71 -26.37
N VAL A 10 -21.01 -13.80 -25.60
CA VAL A 10 -21.81 -15.00 -25.84
C VAL A 10 -23.26 -14.85 -25.37
N PHE A 11 -23.53 -14.01 -24.36
CA PHE A 11 -24.90 -13.78 -23.87
C PHE A 11 -25.66 -12.69 -24.63
N ALA A 12 -24.97 -11.72 -25.23
CA ALA A 12 -25.62 -10.65 -26.00
C ALA A 12 -26.14 -11.13 -27.38
N GLY A 13 -25.53 -12.15 -27.98
CA GLY A 13 -25.98 -12.70 -29.27
C GLY A 13 -27.31 -13.46 -29.21
N PHE A 14 -27.68 -14.01 -28.05
CA PHE A 14 -28.89 -14.83 -27.90
C PHE A 14 -30.18 -14.01 -27.75
N LEU A 15 -30.08 -12.75 -27.33
CA LEU A 15 -31.24 -11.89 -27.07
C LEU A 15 -31.69 -11.05 -28.28
N ILE A 16 -30.86 -10.95 -29.33
CA ILE A 16 -31.15 -10.08 -30.49
C ILE A 16 -31.73 -10.85 -31.69
N PHE A 17 -31.53 -12.18 -31.78
CA PHE A 17 -32.06 -12.99 -32.90
C PHE A 17 -33.43 -13.66 -32.65
N GLY A 18 -34.03 -13.49 -31.47
CA GLY A 18 -35.27 -14.19 -31.09
C GLY A 18 -36.59 -13.63 -31.62
N ARG A 19 -36.58 -12.73 -32.62
CA ARG A 19 -37.79 -12.03 -33.07
C ARG A 19 -37.99 -12.08 -34.58
N GLY A 20 -38.22 -13.29 -35.10
CA GLY A 20 -38.76 -13.48 -36.45
C GLY A 20 -38.37 -14.80 -37.09
N ALA A 21 -39.21 -15.82 -36.97
CA ALA A 21 -39.40 -16.87 -37.97
C ALA A 21 -40.50 -17.83 -37.49
N ALA A 22 -41.71 -17.59 -37.96
CA ALA A 22 -42.70 -18.66 -38.06
C ALA A 22 -42.30 -19.55 -39.25
N VAL A 23 -42.40 -20.87 -39.05
CA VAL A 23 -42.39 -21.94 -40.07
C VAL A 23 -41.06 -22.17 -40.81
N ALA A 24 -40.28 -23.13 -40.32
CA ALA A 24 -39.61 -24.14 -41.14
C ALA A 24 -39.18 -25.30 -40.24
N GLU A 25 -39.72 -26.49 -40.51
CA GLU A 25 -39.32 -27.75 -39.88
C GLU A 25 -37.84 -28.01 -40.18
N SER A 26 -37.01 -28.15 -39.14
CA SER A 26 -35.63 -28.63 -39.26
C SER A 26 -35.26 -29.36 -37.96
N PRO A 27 -35.23 -30.70 -37.94
CA PRO A 27 -35.07 -31.51 -36.73
C PRO A 27 -33.59 -31.75 -36.42
N LEU A 28 -32.74 -30.70 -36.46
CA LEU A 28 -31.29 -30.88 -36.40
C LEU A 28 -30.56 -30.09 -35.30
N PHE A 29 -31.30 -29.43 -34.39
CA PHE A 29 -30.73 -28.86 -33.17
C PHE A 29 -31.76 -28.92 -32.03
N LEU A 30 -32.21 -30.12 -31.69
CA LEU A 30 -32.59 -30.36 -30.31
C LEU A 30 -31.27 -30.46 -29.54
N PRO A 31 -30.89 -29.48 -28.68
CA PRO A 31 -29.96 -29.84 -27.60
C PRO A 31 -30.59 -31.05 -26.94
N LYS A 32 -29.85 -32.16 -26.89
CA LYS A 32 -30.27 -33.35 -26.15
C LYS A 32 -30.85 -32.85 -24.84
N ALA A 33 -32.05 -33.32 -24.48
CA ALA A 33 -32.66 -33.05 -23.20
C ALA A 33 -31.79 -33.68 -22.11
N GLU A 34 -30.61 -33.09 -21.85
CA GLU A 34 -29.96 -33.17 -20.57
C GLU A 34 -30.99 -32.62 -19.59
N LYS A 35 -31.44 -33.49 -18.70
CA LYS A 35 -32.35 -33.18 -17.60
C LYS A 35 -32.03 -31.76 -17.13
N ALA A 36 -33.02 -30.87 -17.18
CA ALA A 36 -32.89 -29.54 -16.60
C ALA A 36 -32.21 -29.69 -15.24
N PRO A 37 -31.13 -28.93 -14.96
CA PRO A 37 -30.40 -29.08 -13.72
C PRO A 37 -31.39 -29.00 -12.58
N SER A 38 -31.37 -30.01 -11.70
CA SER A 38 -32.29 -30.10 -10.58
C SER A 38 -32.24 -28.79 -9.80
N LEU A 39 -33.35 -28.07 -9.79
CA LEU A 39 -33.48 -26.83 -9.02
C LEU A 39 -33.20 -27.14 -7.56
N MET A 40 -32.42 -26.29 -6.89
CA MET A 40 -32.17 -26.42 -5.47
C MET A 40 -33.49 -26.39 -4.70
N THR A 41 -33.54 -27.03 -3.53
CA THR A 41 -34.68 -26.86 -2.63
C THR A 41 -34.62 -25.49 -1.95
N ALA A 42 -35.76 -24.98 -1.50
CA ALA A 42 -35.80 -23.71 -0.75
C ALA A 42 -34.97 -23.76 0.54
N ALA A 43 -34.87 -24.95 1.16
CA ALA A 43 -34.04 -25.18 2.35
C ALA A 43 -32.55 -25.06 2.03
N GLU A 44 -32.09 -25.64 0.92
CA GLU A 44 -30.70 -25.55 0.47
C GLU A 44 -30.34 -24.12 0.03
N ALA A 45 -31.25 -23.40 -0.64
CA ALA A 45 -31.03 -22.00 -1.00
C ALA A 45 -30.91 -21.11 0.26
N GLY A 46 -31.74 -21.37 1.27
CA GLY A 46 -31.70 -20.68 2.55
C GLY A 46 -30.44 -20.97 3.36
N SER A 47 -29.96 -22.22 3.38
CA SER A 47 -28.71 -22.59 4.06
C SER A 47 -27.50 -21.98 3.35
N LEU A 48 -27.43 -22.04 2.02
CA LEU A 48 -26.33 -21.42 1.25
C LEU A 48 -26.25 -19.91 1.45
N ARG A 49 -27.39 -19.21 1.52
CA ARG A 49 -27.42 -17.77 1.84
C ARG A 49 -26.86 -17.49 3.23
N LYS A 50 -27.31 -18.21 4.24
CA LYS A 50 -26.81 -18.06 5.63
C LYS A 50 -25.32 -18.35 5.73
N GLU A 51 -24.86 -19.39 5.04
CA GLU A 51 -23.43 -19.70 4.97
C GLU A 51 -22.64 -18.60 4.27
N ALA A 52 -23.12 -18.08 3.14
CA ALA A 52 -22.47 -16.99 2.42
C ALA A 52 -22.38 -15.71 3.26
N GLU A 53 -23.45 -15.35 3.98
CA GLU A 53 -23.43 -14.25 4.95
C GLU A 53 -22.45 -14.50 6.10
N GLY A 54 -22.40 -15.73 6.63
CA GLY A 54 -21.44 -16.13 7.65
C GLY A 54 -19.98 -16.01 7.17
N LEU A 55 -19.71 -16.39 5.92
CA LEU A 55 -18.39 -16.25 5.30
C LEU A 55 -18.04 -14.78 5.06
N LYS A 56 -19.01 -13.94 4.67
CA LYS A 56 -18.80 -12.49 4.52
C LYS A 56 -18.42 -11.84 5.85
N ARG A 57 -19.15 -12.13 6.94
CA ARG A 57 -18.83 -11.64 8.29
C ARG A 57 -17.44 -12.09 8.75
N LYS A 58 -17.09 -13.36 8.53
CA LYS A 58 -15.72 -13.87 8.81
C LYS A 58 -14.67 -13.16 7.97
N GLY A 59 -14.96 -12.90 6.70
CA GLY A 59 -14.12 -12.11 5.82
C GLY A 59 -13.88 -10.70 6.37
N GLU A 60 -14.94 -10.00 6.78
CA GLU A 60 -14.83 -8.65 7.38
C GLU A 60 -13.94 -8.65 8.62
N LEU A 61 -14.07 -9.64 9.51
CA LEU A 61 -13.18 -9.78 10.67
C LEU A 61 -11.71 -9.99 10.29
N LEU A 62 -11.43 -10.77 9.24
CA LEU A 62 -10.05 -10.95 8.75
C LEU A 62 -9.49 -9.66 8.16
N LYS A 63 -10.32 -8.88 7.46
CA LYS A 63 -9.93 -7.57 6.93
C LYS A 63 -9.61 -6.59 8.05
N GLU A 64 -10.43 -6.55 9.10
CA GLU A 64 -10.16 -5.73 10.29
C GLU A 64 -8.86 -6.16 10.99
N ALA A 65 -8.64 -7.46 11.16
CA ALA A 65 -7.40 -7.99 11.73
C ALA A 65 -6.18 -7.62 10.88
N ALA A 66 -6.27 -7.72 9.55
CA ALA A 66 -5.21 -7.30 8.64
C ALA A 66 -4.92 -5.80 8.74
N ASN A 67 -5.96 -4.95 8.76
CA ASN A 67 -5.82 -3.50 8.91
C ASN A 67 -5.11 -3.12 10.22
N LYS A 68 -5.41 -3.82 11.32
CA LYS A 68 -4.68 -3.63 12.59
C LYS A 68 -3.20 -3.98 12.47
N LYS A 69 -2.86 -5.05 11.73
CA LYS A 69 -1.48 -5.45 11.47
C LYS A 69 -0.73 -4.43 10.61
N TYR A 70 -1.34 -3.94 9.54
CA TYR A 70 -0.76 -2.88 8.71
C TYR A 70 -0.57 -1.57 9.48
N ALA A 71 -1.54 -1.19 10.33
CA ALA A 71 -1.42 -0.02 11.18
C ALA A 71 -0.24 -0.16 12.16
N ALA A 72 -0.12 -1.32 12.82
CA ALA A 72 1.00 -1.60 13.72
C ALA A 72 2.36 -1.60 12.98
N ALA A 73 2.44 -2.17 11.78
CA ALA A 73 3.63 -2.11 10.94
C ALA A 73 4.01 -0.66 10.58
N GLY A 74 3.01 0.17 10.21
CA GLY A 74 3.20 1.58 9.93
C GLY A 74 3.72 2.37 11.14
N GLU A 75 3.23 2.07 12.35
CA GLU A 75 3.75 2.68 13.58
C GLU A 75 5.20 2.30 13.87
N LEU A 76 5.59 1.04 13.66
CA LEU A 76 6.96 0.59 13.83
C LEU A 76 7.91 1.27 12.85
N ARG A 77 7.52 1.44 11.58
CA ARG A 77 8.29 2.20 10.59
C ARG A 77 8.42 3.67 10.94
N LYS A 78 7.35 4.29 11.45
CA LYS A 78 7.41 5.67 11.97
C LYS A 78 8.39 5.79 13.13
N LYS A 79 8.40 4.82 14.06
CA LYS A 79 9.37 4.78 15.17
C LYS A 79 10.80 4.60 14.66
N ALA A 80 11.02 3.68 13.72
CA ALA A 80 12.32 3.47 13.07
C ALA A 80 12.84 4.75 12.38
N GLY A 81 11.99 5.40 11.58
CA GLY A 81 12.28 6.68 10.95
C GLY A 81 12.53 7.81 11.96
N GLY A 82 11.85 7.77 13.11
CA GLY A 82 12.10 8.68 14.24
C GLY A 82 13.52 8.56 14.78
N PHE A 83 14.02 7.34 15.00
CA PHE A 83 15.41 7.13 15.46
C PHE A 83 16.44 7.68 14.47
N ARG A 84 16.25 7.46 13.16
CA ARG A 84 17.15 8.01 12.13
C ARG A 84 17.09 9.55 12.07
N SER A 85 15.89 10.12 12.18
CA SER A 85 15.69 11.57 12.15
C SER A 85 16.31 12.26 13.37
N GLU A 86 16.12 11.70 14.57
CA GLU A 86 16.76 12.22 15.79
C GLU A 86 18.28 12.10 15.74
N SER A 87 18.78 11.01 15.18
CA SER A 87 20.21 10.78 14.99
C SER A 87 20.84 11.78 14.03
N SER A 88 20.20 12.04 12.88
CA SER A 88 20.61 13.07 11.93
C SER A 88 20.66 14.45 12.59
N LYS A 89 19.61 14.85 13.33
CA LYS A 89 19.58 16.13 14.06
C LYS A 89 20.70 16.24 15.10
N LYS A 90 20.97 15.16 15.85
CA LYS A 90 22.08 15.13 16.82
C LYS A 90 23.44 15.19 16.14
N GLY A 91 23.60 14.52 15.00
CA GLY A 91 24.81 14.55 14.18
C GLY A 91 25.07 15.95 13.59
N GLU A 92 24.05 16.61 13.06
CA GLU A 92 24.12 17.98 12.56
C GLU A 92 24.46 18.97 13.66
N ALA A 93 23.84 18.85 14.85
CA ALA A 93 24.17 19.70 15.99
C ALA A 93 25.64 19.57 16.42
N LEU A 94 26.21 18.35 16.38
CA LEU A 94 27.62 18.12 16.71
C LEU A 94 28.57 18.70 15.65
N ARG A 95 28.23 18.60 14.36
CA ARG A 95 29.01 19.19 13.27
C ARG A 95 28.93 20.71 13.31
N SER A 96 27.74 21.27 13.43
CA SER A 96 27.52 22.71 13.53
C SER A 96 28.27 23.31 14.71
N LYS A 97 28.29 22.64 15.88
CA LYS A 97 29.08 23.10 17.03
C LYS A 97 30.60 23.05 16.77
N ALA A 98 31.08 22.03 16.07
CA ALA A 98 32.48 21.92 15.71
C ALA A 98 32.90 22.95 14.66
N GLU A 99 32.03 23.23 13.68
CA GLU A 99 32.21 24.27 12.66
C GLU A 99 32.17 25.67 13.28
N GLU A 100 31.26 25.94 14.20
CA GLU A 100 31.20 27.20 14.95
C GLU A 100 32.49 27.43 15.76
N THR A 101 32.99 26.39 16.43
CA THR A 101 34.25 26.46 17.18
C THR A 101 35.44 26.75 16.24
N ALA A 102 35.49 26.10 15.08
CA ALA A 102 36.51 26.34 14.07
C ALA A 102 36.41 27.73 13.43
N ALA A 103 35.19 28.24 13.20
CA ALA A 103 34.94 29.57 12.64
C ALA A 103 35.34 30.70 13.61
N ILE A 104 35.11 30.52 14.92
CA ILE A 104 35.58 31.46 15.95
C ILE A 104 37.12 31.50 15.95
N SER A 105 37.76 30.33 15.81
CA SER A 105 39.21 30.21 15.80
C SER A 105 39.85 30.78 14.53
N SER A 106 39.21 30.61 13.36
CA SER A 106 39.65 31.25 12.11
C SER A 106 39.51 32.77 12.19
N MET A 107 38.40 33.27 12.75
CA MET A 107 38.19 34.70 12.98
C MET A 107 39.26 35.29 13.92
N LEU A 108 39.63 34.58 14.98
CA LEU A 108 40.75 34.94 15.86
C LEU A 108 42.08 34.99 15.10
N GLY A 109 42.35 33.99 14.26
CA GLY A 109 43.54 33.96 13.40
C GLY A 109 43.60 35.14 12.43
N ASP A 110 42.48 35.46 11.78
CA ASP A 110 42.38 36.59 10.84
C ASP A 110 42.55 37.93 11.56
N MET A 111 41.93 38.12 12.73
CA MET A 111 42.12 39.32 13.56
C MET A 111 43.58 39.50 13.97
N PHE A 112 44.29 38.42 14.33
CA PHE A 112 45.72 38.49 14.64
C PHE A 112 46.57 38.77 13.41
N SER A 113 46.25 38.21 12.24
CA SER A 113 46.94 38.50 10.98
C SER A 113 46.78 39.98 10.57
N ILE A 114 45.58 40.54 10.76
CA ILE A 114 45.31 41.95 10.52
C ILE A 114 46.05 42.83 11.54
N MET A 115 46.04 42.49 12.83
CA MET A 115 46.71 43.27 13.87
C MET A 115 48.24 43.22 13.74
N SER A 116 48.80 42.08 13.32
CA SER A 116 50.24 41.93 13.05
C SER A 116 50.70 42.62 11.76
N SER A 117 49.82 42.74 10.75
CA SER A 117 50.13 43.51 9.53
C SER A 117 49.97 45.03 9.72
N VAL A 118 49.00 45.49 10.51
CA VAL A 118 48.81 46.93 10.82
C VAL A 118 49.90 47.47 11.75
N GLY A 119 50.44 46.65 12.66
CA GLY A 119 51.58 47.02 13.51
C GLY A 119 52.93 47.13 12.79
N GLY A 120 53.01 46.74 11.51
CA GLY A 120 54.25 46.70 10.72
C GLY A 120 54.48 47.89 9.80
N MET A 121 53.51 48.82 9.65
CA MET A 121 53.57 49.89 8.64
C MET A 121 53.97 51.27 9.17
N GLY A 122 54.29 51.39 10.47
CA GLY A 122 54.82 52.62 11.07
C GLY A 122 56.26 52.42 11.55
N GLY A 123 57.23 52.98 10.83
CA GLY A 123 58.65 52.85 11.13
C GLY A 123 59.01 53.32 12.54
N GLY A 124 59.54 52.42 13.36
CA GLY A 124 60.07 52.75 14.68
C GLY A 124 60.34 51.51 15.52
N GLY A 125 61.58 51.01 15.49
CA GLY A 125 62.18 50.10 16.47
C GLY A 125 61.36 48.87 16.86
N PHE A 126 61.56 47.75 16.16
CA PHE A 126 61.11 46.44 16.66
C PHE A 126 61.75 46.16 18.02
N SER A 127 60.95 46.22 19.10
CA SER A 127 61.39 45.68 20.37
C SER A 127 61.44 44.15 20.27
N SER A 128 62.47 43.51 20.80
CA SER A 128 62.60 42.05 20.85
C SER A 128 61.38 41.37 21.50
N ASN A 129 60.64 42.09 22.35
CA ASN A 129 59.38 41.64 22.94
C ASN A 129 58.24 41.51 21.92
N ALA A 130 58.17 42.36 20.89
CA ALA A 130 57.14 42.28 19.85
C ALA A 130 57.35 41.08 18.92
N ALA A 131 58.60 40.77 18.57
CA ALA A 131 58.95 39.59 17.79
C ALA A 131 58.68 38.28 18.56
N LEU A 132 58.99 38.27 19.87
CA LEU A 132 58.71 37.13 20.74
C LEU A 132 57.20 36.91 20.92
N ALA A 133 56.43 37.98 21.14
CA ALA A 133 54.98 37.91 21.25
C ALA A 133 54.33 37.40 19.96
N SER A 134 54.76 37.89 18.80
CA SER A 134 54.25 37.44 17.49
C SER A 134 54.55 35.94 17.23
N SER A 135 55.75 35.47 17.59
CA SER A 135 56.14 34.05 17.52
C SER A 135 55.30 33.17 18.45
N LEU A 136 55.11 33.60 19.70
CA LEU A 136 54.32 32.88 20.70
C LEU A 136 52.85 32.77 20.26
N THR A 137 52.28 33.89 19.78
CA THR A 137 50.91 33.96 19.28
C THR A 137 50.72 33.15 18.01
N GLY A 138 51.67 33.17 17.07
CA GLY A 138 51.62 32.34 15.86
C GLY A 138 51.61 30.84 16.17
N LYS A 139 52.44 30.39 17.13
CA LYS A 139 52.40 29.01 17.64
C LYS A 139 51.09 28.69 18.34
N MET A 140 50.52 29.64 19.07
CA MET A 140 49.24 29.48 19.74
C MET A 140 48.09 29.31 18.74
N ILE A 141 48.03 30.13 17.69
CA ILE A 141 47.03 30.03 16.61
C ILE A 141 47.18 28.69 15.87
N GLN A 142 48.41 28.31 15.52
CA GLN A 142 48.66 27.04 14.83
C GLN A 142 48.28 25.83 15.70
N GLY A 143 48.51 25.90 17.01
CA GLY A 143 48.04 24.92 17.99
C GLY A 143 46.51 24.88 18.09
N GLN A 144 45.85 26.03 18.03
CA GLN A 144 44.39 26.13 18.08
C GLN A 144 43.75 25.53 16.82
N GLN A 145 44.24 25.88 15.63
CA GLN A 145 43.76 25.32 14.36
C GLN A 145 43.92 23.79 14.30
N ALA A 146 45.03 23.25 14.82
CA ALA A 146 45.23 21.80 14.93
C ALA A 146 44.23 21.16 15.91
N SER A 147 43.91 21.85 17.01
CA SER A 147 42.89 21.43 17.98
C SER A 147 41.48 21.43 17.37
N ASP A 148 41.14 22.44 16.57
CA ASP A 148 39.82 22.57 15.93
C ASP A 148 39.63 21.53 14.83
N ALA A 149 40.66 21.27 14.01
CA ALA A 149 40.64 20.19 13.03
C ALA A 149 40.39 18.82 13.69
N LYS A 150 41.04 18.57 14.85
CA LYS A 150 40.78 17.38 15.67
C LYS A 150 39.36 17.39 16.26
N GLY A 151 38.85 18.56 16.63
CA GLY A 151 37.47 18.78 17.07
C GLY A 151 36.45 18.36 16.02
N ILE A 152 36.60 18.84 14.78
CA ILE A 152 35.75 18.47 13.63
C ILE A 152 35.82 16.97 13.35
N MET A 153 37.02 16.40 13.28
CA MET A 153 37.19 14.95 13.10
C MET A 153 36.49 14.14 14.20
N SER A 154 36.60 14.57 15.46
CA SER A 154 35.93 13.91 16.58
C SER A 154 34.40 14.03 16.51
N ALA A 155 33.89 15.18 16.06
CA ALA A 155 32.46 15.40 15.85
C ALA A 155 31.92 14.53 14.72
N GLN A 156 32.69 14.38 13.62
CA GLN A 156 32.35 13.48 12.53
C GLN A 156 32.32 12.02 13.00
N ALA A 157 33.34 11.56 13.73
CA ALA A 157 33.38 10.20 14.29
C ALA A 157 32.21 9.93 15.25
N ARG A 158 31.90 10.87 16.15
CA ARG A 158 30.74 10.78 17.05
C ARG A 158 29.42 10.80 16.29
N SER A 159 29.29 11.61 15.25
CA SER A 159 28.09 11.62 14.39
C SER A 159 27.91 10.26 13.69
N GLY A 160 29.00 9.62 13.26
CA GLY A 160 28.97 8.28 12.68
C GLY A 160 28.53 7.22 13.69
N GLN A 161 29.02 7.28 14.92
CA GLN A 161 28.59 6.39 16.00
C GLN A 161 27.09 6.54 16.31
N ILE A 162 26.59 7.78 16.40
CA ILE A 162 25.17 8.07 16.64
C ILE A 162 24.29 7.58 15.48
N ALA A 163 24.77 7.66 14.24
CA ALA A 163 24.09 7.09 13.08
C ALA A 163 24.02 5.55 13.16
N MET A 164 25.12 4.89 13.51
CA MET A 164 25.15 3.43 13.67
C MET A 164 24.24 2.95 14.81
N GLU A 165 24.20 3.66 15.94
CA GLU A 165 23.30 3.33 17.05
C GLU A 165 21.83 3.49 16.67
N ALA A 166 21.50 4.49 15.86
CA ALA A 166 20.16 4.69 15.36
C ALA A 166 19.75 3.57 14.42
N GLU A 167 20.64 3.13 13.53
CA GLU A 167 20.38 2.01 12.65
C GLU A 167 20.21 0.70 13.42
N LYS A 168 21.01 0.49 14.46
CA LYS A 168 20.88 -0.66 15.36
C LYS A 168 19.51 -0.71 16.08
N LYS A 169 18.89 0.45 16.32
CA LYS A 169 17.55 0.56 16.93
C LYS A 169 16.43 0.50 15.88
N ALA A 170 16.65 1.06 14.70
CA ALA A 170 15.68 1.11 13.61
C ALA A 170 15.52 -0.25 12.90
N GLY A 171 16.63 -0.95 12.62
CA GLY A 171 16.63 -2.19 11.86
C GLY A 171 15.69 -3.28 12.40
N PRO A 172 15.73 -3.62 13.70
CA PRO A 172 14.80 -4.61 14.28
C PRO A 172 13.33 -4.20 14.19
N LEU A 173 13.03 -2.89 14.21
CA LEU A 173 11.67 -2.39 14.11
C LEU A 173 11.14 -2.49 12.68
N GLU A 174 12.00 -2.29 11.68
CA GLU A 174 11.65 -2.47 10.27
C GLU A 174 11.41 -3.95 9.95
N LEU A 175 12.30 -4.84 10.41
CA LEU A 175 12.11 -6.28 10.26
C LEU A 175 10.77 -6.73 10.86
N ARG A 176 10.45 -6.24 12.06
CA ARG A 176 9.17 -6.58 12.70
C ARG A 176 7.96 -5.93 12.01
N ALA A 177 8.14 -4.77 11.37
CA ALA A 177 7.11 -4.17 10.54
C ALA A 177 6.86 -5.02 9.28
N ASP A 178 7.91 -5.54 8.65
CA ASP A 178 7.81 -6.41 7.47
C ASP A 178 7.12 -7.74 7.81
N GLU A 179 7.43 -8.32 8.98
CA GLU A 179 6.74 -9.51 9.50
C GLU A 179 5.23 -9.25 9.66
N LEU A 180 4.86 -8.13 10.29
CA LEU A 180 3.46 -7.76 10.48
C LEU A 180 2.73 -7.47 9.16
N GLU A 181 3.42 -6.86 8.20
CA GLU A 181 2.86 -6.64 6.86
C GLU A 181 2.63 -7.95 6.12
N ASN A 182 3.58 -8.89 6.21
CA ASN A 182 3.43 -10.23 5.65
C ASN A 182 2.27 -11.00 6.29
N GLU A 183 2.10 -10.91 7.61
CA GLU A 183 0.93 -11.45 8.31
C GLU A 183 -0.38 -10.78 7.83
N GLY A 184 -0.38 -9.45 7.70
CA GLY A 184 -1.50 -8.70 7.14
C GLY A 184 -1.89 -9.17 5.73
N ASN A 185 -0.89 -9.39 4.87
CA ASN A 185 -1.08 -9.89 3.50
C ASN A 185 -1.72 -11.28 3.48
N ARG A 186 -1.27 -12.20 4.35
CA ARG A 186 -1.88 -13.53 4.50
C ARG A 186 -3.34 -13.46 4.94
N LEU A 187 -3.64 -12.55 5.88
CA LEU A 187 -5.02 -12.32 6.34
C LEU A 187 -5.90 -11.72 5.22
N MET A 188 -5.38 -10.77 4.43
CA MET A 188 -6.08 -10.21 3.28
C MET A 188 -6.30 -11.23 2.17
N GLU A 189 -5.35 -12.13 1.94
CA GLU A 189 -5.52 -13.22 1.00
C GLU A 189 -6.64 -14.17 1.46
N ALA A 190 -6.66 -14.54 2.74
CA ALA A 190 -7.75 -15.33 3.32
C ALA A 190 -9.10 -14.60 3.21
N HIS A 191 -9.14 -13.29 3.49
CA HIS A 191 -10.33 -12.46 3.27
C HIS A 191 -10.84 -12.57 1.83
N ASN A 192 -9.97 -12.37 0.84
CA ASN A 192 -10.32 -12.42 -0.58
C ASN A 192 -10.87 -13.79 -0.98
N ARG A 193 -10.26 -14.87 -0.48
CA ARG A 193 -10.75 -16.23 -0.71
C ARG A 193 -12.14 -16.45 -0.13
N LEU A 194 -12.38 -16.02 1.12
CA LEU A 194 -13.71 -16.13 1.76
C LEU A 194 -14.77 -15.31 1.03
N MET A 195 -14.44 -14.09 0.61
CA MET A 195 -15.34 -13.23 -0.16
C MET A 195 -15.65 -13.82 -1.53
N GLY A 196 -14.66 -14.42 -2.20
CA GLY A 196 -14.87 -15.14 -3.45
C GLY A 196 -15.85 -16.31 -3.30
N ILE A 197 -15.68 -17.12 -2.25
CA ILE A 197 -16.59 -18.24 -1.96
C ILE A 197 -18.00 -17.74 -1.61
N ALA A 198 -18.12 -16.71 -0.77
CA ALA A 198 -19.40 -16.12 -0.41
C ALA A 198 -20.15 -15.60 -1.65
N ASN A 199 -19.46 -14.86 -2.52
CA ASN A 199 -20.04 -14.34 -3.77
C ASN A 199 -20.47 -15.48 -4.71
N ALA A 200 -19.67 -16.53 -4.85
CA ALA A 200 -20.06 -17.70 -5.65
C ALA A 200 -21.35 -18.35 -5.12
N LYS A 201 -21.49 -18.48 -3.79
CA LYS A 201 -22.72 -19.00 -3.18
C LYS A 201 -23.93 -18.10 -3.42
N PHE A 202 -23.78 -16.78 -3.31
CA PHE A 202 -24.88 -15.86 -3.64
C PHE A 202 -25.28 -15.94 -5.11
N LEU A 203 -24.31 -16.05 -6.03
CA LEU A 203 -24.57 -16.20 -7.46
C LEU A 203 -25.29 -17.51 -7.78
N LEU A 204 -24.92 -18.61 -7.13
CA LEU A 204 -25.64 -19.89 -7.29
C LEU A 204 -27.10 -19.78 -6.87
N VAL A 205 -27.37 -19.15 -5.72
CA VAL A 205 -28.75 -18.95 -5.27
C VAL A 205 -29.52 -18.01 -6.20
N ALA A 206 -28.89 -16.94 -6.68
CA ALA A 206 -29.51 -16.01 -7.63
C ALA A 206 -29.82 -16.69 -8.98
N ALA A 207 -28.92 -17.54 -9.47
CA ALA A 207 -29.11 -18.32 -10.69
C ALA A 207 -30.29 -19.30 -10.55
N ASP A 208 -30.39 -20.00 -9.42
CA ASP A 208 -31.53 -20.91 -9.15
C ASP A 208 -32.87 -20.15 -9.08
N GLU A 209 -32.91 -18.99 -8.41
CA GLU A 209 -34.10 -18.14 -8.37
C GLU A 209 -34.50 -17.61 -9.74
N LEU A 210 -33.52 -17.27 -10.59
CA LEU A 210 -33.79 -16.85 -11.95
C LEU A 210 -34.35 -17.99 -12.79
N SER A 211 -33.79 -19.20 -12.70
CA SER A 211 -34.31 -20.38 -13.38
C SER A 211 -35.75 -20.68 -12.98
N ARG A 212 -36.09 -20.59 -11.68
CA ARG A 212 -37.48 -20.74 -11.22
C ARG A 212 -38.44 -19.70 -11.79
N LYS A 213 -37.99 -18.45 -11.94
CA LYS A 213 -38.80 -17.38 -12.56
C LYS A 213 -39.03 -17.66 -14.04
N VAL A 214 -37.98 -18.04 -14.77
CA VAL A 214 -38.09 -18.42 -16.19
C VAL A 214 -39.06 -19.59 -16.37
N ASP A 215 -39.01 -20.61 -15.51
CA ASP A 215 -39.94 -21.74 -15.54
C ASP A 215 -41.38 -21.34 -15.20
N ALA A 216 -41.57 -20.39 -14.28
CA ALA A 216 -42.89 -19.86 -13.94
C ALA A 216 -43.49 -19.05 -15.10
N ASP A 217 -42.69 -18.18 -15.71
CA ASP A 217 -43.08 -17.34 -16.85
C ASP A 217 -43.39 -18.20 -18.07
N THR A 218 -42.59 -19.23 -18.34
CA THR A 218 -42.83 -20.19 -19.42
C THR A 218 -44.17 -20.91 -19.23
N ARG A 219 -44.46 -21.40 -18.02
CA ARG A 219 -45.76 -22.01 -17.69
C ARG A 219 -46.94 -21.03 -17.76
N HIS A 220 -46.70 -19.76 -17.50
CA HIS A 220 -47.73 -18.73 -17.65
C HIS A 220 -48.03 -18.45 -19.13
N LEU A 221 -46.99 -18.34 -19.96
CA LEU A 221 -47.12 -18.16 -21.40
C LEU A 221 -47.83 -19.33 -22.08
N GLU A 222 -47.52 -20.57 -21.71
CA GLU A 222 -48.23 -21.75 -22.25
C GLU A 222 -49.73 -21.73 -21.89
N ARG A 223 -50.08 -21.36 -20.64
CA ARG A 223 -51.48 -21.18 -20.23
C ARG A 223 -52.19 -20.08 -21.03
N LEU A 224 -51.52 -18.97 -21.31
CA LEU A 224 -52.07 -17.91 -22.15
C LEU A 224 -52.28 -18.37 -23.61
N LYS A 225 -51.32 -19.10 -24.19
CA LYS A 225 -51.45 -19.67 -25.54
C LYS A 225 -52.64 -20.62 -25.62
N GLU A 226 -52.81 -21.49 -24.63
CA GLU A 226 -53.90 -22.46 -24.59
C GLU A 226 -55.27 -21.78 -24.41
N SER A 227 -55.34 -20.76 -23.55
CA SER A 227 -56.54 -19.92 -23.40
C SER A 227 -56.90 -19.20 -24.70
N ASN A 228 -55.92 -18.61 -25.40
CA ASN A 228 -56.13 -17.99 -26.71
C ASN A 228 -56.59 -18.99 -27.77
N ARG A 229 -56.03 -20.20 -27.78
CA ARG A 229 -56.46 -21.27 -28.70
C ARG A 229 -57.91 -21.68 -28.43
N GLY A 230 -58.31 -21.79 -27.16
CA GLY A 230 -59.70 -22.07 -26.77
C GLY A 230 -60.67 -20.98 -27.23
N LEU A 231 -60.30 -19.70 -27.06
CA LEU A 231 -61.06 -18.56 -27.56
C LEU A 231 -61.24 -18.60 -29.08
N LEU A 232 -60.15 -18.79 -29.84
CA LEU A 232 -60.21 -18.86 -31.31
C LEU A 232 -61.07 -20.02 -31.81
N MET A 233 -60.96 -21.19 -31.18
CA MET A 233 -61.81 -22.35 -31.49
C MET A 233 -63.29 -22.08 -31.21
N SER A 234 -63.62 -21.36 -30.12
CA SER A 234 -64.99 -20.99 -29.79
C SER A 234 -65.61 -19.95 -30.73
N MET A 235 -64.79 -19.09 -31.34
CA MET A 235 -65.23 -18.11 -32.34
C MET A 235 -65.41 -18.72 -33.73
N SER A 236 -64.64 -19.76 -34.06
CA SER A 236 -64.71 -20.52 -35.31
C SER A 236 -65.91 -21.47 -35.40
N ALA A 237 -66.57 -21.77 -34.28
CA ALA A 237 -67.71 -22.68 -34.19
C ALA A 237 -69.08 -21.96 -34.25
N ARG A 238 -69.09 -20.66 -34.55
CA ARG A 238 -70.28 -19.85 -34.87
C ARG A 238 -70.27 -19.50 -36.34
#